data_AF-A0A842CXM6-F1
#
_entry.id   AF-A0A842CXM6-F1
#
_cell.length_a   1.000
_cell.length_b   1.000
_cell.length_c   1.000
_cell.angle_alpha   90.00
_cell.angle_beta   90.00
_cell.angle_gamma   90.00
#
_symmetry.space_group_name_H-M   'P 1'
#
loop_
_entity.id
_entity.type
_entity.pdbx_description
1 polymer ?
#
loop_
_entity_poly.entity_id
_entity_poly.type
_entity_poly.pdbx_seq_one_letter_code
_entity_poly.pdbx_strand_id
1 'polypeptide(L)'
;DSYVRNIMLEKCKATNDEIAIDKVLAVQEQFNKYNDNFISKWKFSNLIHDTPLYRMVDYNLDEELRLRFHLFNTAWCSTLNEAPGTMYMPVELIRDAVYDECASLNISVLHHPTHWLEPNNKRQFDQMLDQISDIVFWGHEHADDIINQNKTSGNTAIIEGSVLQENFDQDISSFNIFNIDIKRTDEKEQK
;
A
#
# COMPACT_ATOMS: atom_id res chain seq x y z
N ASP A 1 24.04 -2.07 -12.24
CA ASP A 1 23.93 -2.37 -13.68
C ASP A 1 22.46 -2.63 -14.01
N SER A 2 21.87 -1.84 -14.90
CA SER A 2 20.45 -1.93 -15.30
C SER A 2 20.13 -3.25 -16.01
N TYR A 3 21.10 -3.86 -16.69
CA TYR A 3 20.90 -5.13 -17.38
C TYR A 3 20.66 -6.29 -16.40
N VAL A 4 21.49 -6.39 -15.36
CA VAL A 4 21.33 -7.39 -14.30
C VAL A 4 20.00 -7.20 -13.57
N ARG A 5 19.62 -5.95 -13.29
CA ARG A 5 18.31 -5.64 -12.68
C ARG A 5 17.15 -6.15 -13.51
N ASN A 6 17.16 -5.90 -14.83
CA ASN A 6 16.09 -6.32 -15.72
C ASN A 6 15.98 -7.85 -15.79
N ILE A 7 17.10 -8.57 -15.83
CA ILE A 7 17.08 -10.05 -15.74
C ILE A 7 16.43 -10.51 -14.44
N MET A 8 16.76 -9.88 -13.32
CA MET A 8 16.16 -10.25 -12.03
C MET A 8 14.65 -9.97 -12.03
N LEU A 9 14.21 -8.81 -12.55
CA LEU A 9 12.78 -8.47 -12.64
C LEU A 9 12.00 -9.46 -13.50
N GLU A 10 12.53 -9.84 -14.67
CA GLU A 10 11.88 -10.83 -15.53
C GLU A 10 11.83 -12.22 -14.88
N LYS A 11 12.87 -12.59 -14.12
CA LYS A 11 12.84 -13.81 -13.31
C LYS A 11 11.77 -13.74 -12.22
N CYS A 12 11.65 -12.62 -11.51
CA CYS A 12 10.62 -12.42 -10.50
C CYS A 12 9.21 -12.56 -11.11
N LYS A 13 8.95 -11.93 -12.26
CA LYS A 13 7.65 -12.02 -12.94
C LYS A 13 7.32 -13.45 -13.35
N ALA A 14 8.32 -14.23 -13.77
CA ALA A 14 8.10 -15.60 -14.23
C ALA A 14 7.92 -16.62 -13.11
N THR A 15 8.64 -16.46 -11.98
CA THR A 15 8.73 -17.52 -10.96
C THR A 15 8.52 -17.06 -9.52
N ASN A 16 8.22 -15.78 -9.27
CA ASN A 16 8.15 -15.20 -7.93
C ASN A 16 9.41 -15.49 -7.09
N ASP A 17 10.60 -15.43 -7.71
CA ASP A 17 11.86 -15.73 -7.04
C ASP A 17 12.21 -14.65 -6.00
N GLU A 18 12.06 -14.99 -4.72
CA GLU A 18 12.36 -14.13 -3.57
C GLU A 18 13.82 -13.66 -3.55
N ILE A 19 14.78 -14.49 -3.98
CA ILE A 19 16.20 -14.11 -4.02
C ILE A 19 16.42 -13.01 -5.07
N ALA A 20 15.69 -13.07 -6.19
CA ALA A 20 15.75 -12.03 -7.21
C ALA A 20 15.10 -10.72 -6.71
N ILE A 21 14.03 -10.81 -5.93
CA ILE A 21 13.38 -9.66 -5.27
C ILE A 21 14.34 -8.99 -4.29
N ASP A 22 15.01 -9.74 -3.43
CA ASP A 22 15.97 -9.19 -2.46
C ASP A 22 17.10 -8.42 -3.15
N LYS A 23 17.62 -8.96 -4.26
CA LYS A 23 18.66 -8.28 -5.06
C LYS A 23 18.17 -6.99 -5.69
N VAL A 24 16.91 -6.96 -6.14
CA VAL A 24 16.25 -5.77 -6.65
C VAL A 24 16.10 -4.73 -5.54
N LEU A 25 15.70 -5.16 -4.35
CA LEU A 25 15.41 -4.31 -3.21
C LEU A 25 16.64 -3.85 -2.44
N ALA A 26 17.83 -4.39 -2.72
CA ALA A 26 19.08 -3.96 -2.10
C ALA A 26 19.33 -2.44 -2.20
N VAL A 27 18.81 -1.77 -3.25
CA VAL A 27 18.91 -0.30 -3.41
C VAL A 27 18.11 0.47 -2.35
N GLN A 28 17.13 -0.17 -1.70
CA GLN A 28 16.28 0.42 -0.66
C GLN A 28 16.88 0.26 0.74
N GLU A 29 18.12 -0.24 0.90
CA GLU A 29 18.74 -0.47 2.21
C GLU A 29 18.74 0.78 3.11
N GLN A 30 18.98 1.96 2.55
CA GLN A 30 18.96 3.22 3.31
C GLN A 30 17.54 3.58 3.77
N PHE A 31 16.54 3.33 2.92
CA PHE A 31 15.14 3.49 3.31
C PHE A 31 14.78 2.51 4.43
N ASN A 32 15.21 1.24 4.35
CA ASN A 32 14.96 0.24 5.39
C ASN A 32 15.56 0.67 6.73
N LYS A 33 16.82 1.14 6.74
CA LYS A 33 17.46 1.71 7.94
C LYS A 33 16.69 2.89 8.53
N TYR A 34 16.19 3.78 7.68
CA TYR A 34 15.34 4.90 8.13
C TYR A 34 14.01 4.39 8.73
N ASN A 35 13.36 3.47 8.04
CA ASN A 35 12.09 2.86 8.43
C ASN A 35 12.21 2.14 9.79
N ASP A 36 13.27 1.35 10.02
CA ASP A 36 13.48 0.63 11.28
C ASP A 36 13.61 1.58 12.47
N ASN A 37 14.32 2.70 12.27
CA ASN A 37 14.43 3.75 13.28
C ASN A 37 13.08 4.41 13.58
N PHE A 38 12.20 4.52 12.59
CA PHE A 38 10.88 5.13 12.75
C PHE A 38 9.88 4.17 13.40
N ILE A 39 9.82 2.92 12.94
CA ILE A 39 8.92 1.88 13.47
C ILE A 39 9.20 1.57 14.92
N SER A 40 10.47 1.61 15.35
CA SER A 40 10.82 1.43 16.77
C SER A 40 10.12 2.43 17.71
N LYS A 41 9.57 3.52 17.17
CA LYS A 41 8.85 4.57 17.91
C LYS A 41 7.33 4.48 17.77
N TRP A 42 6.81 3.54 17.00
CA TRP A 42 5.37 3.39 16.80
C TRP A 42 4.74 2.84 18.08
N LYS A 43 4.13 3.73 18.84
CA LYS A 43 3.29 3.35 19.98
C LYS A 43 1.98 2.81 19.45
N PHE A 44 1.39 1.85 20.15
CA PHE A 44 0.09 1.24 19.84
C PHE A 44 0.03 0.37 18.57
N SER A 45 1.13 0.30 17.81
CA SER A 45 1.22 -0.58 16.65
C SER A 45 1.73 -1.96 17.01
N ASN A 46 1.17 -2.99 16.39
CA ASN A 46 1.67 -4.36 16.43
C ASN A 46 1.98 -4.82 15.00
N LEU A 47 3.23 -5.21 14.76
CA LEU A 47 3.67 -5.77 13.48
C LEU A 47 3.20 -7.22 13.37
N ILE A 48 2.31 -7.50 12.43
CA ILE A 48 1.69 -8.82 12.26
C ILE A 48 2.44 -9.65 11.20
N HIS A 49 2.83 -8.99 10.12
CA HIS A 49 3.53 -9.60 8.99
C HIS A 49 4.51 -8.58 8.40
N ASP A 50 5.71 -9.04 8.03
CA ASP A 50 6.77 -8.17 7.54
C ASP A 50 7.59 -8.87 6.46
N THR A 51 7.34 -8.51 5.20
CA THR A 51 8.14 -8.91 4.06
C THR A 51 8.62 -7.68 3.30
N PRO A 52 9.65 -7.79 2.44
CA PRO A 52 10.14 -6.66 1.67
C PRO A 52 9.10 -6.01 0.73
N LEU A 53 8.06 -6.75 0.36
CA LEU A 53 6.99 -6.32 -0.55
C LEU A 53 5.71 -5.87 0.17
N TYR A 54 5.48 -6.39 1.37
CA TYR A 54 4.22 -6.21 2.08
C TYR A 54 4.41 -6.28 3.60
N ARG A 55 3.81 -5.32 4.29
CA ARG A 55 3.75 -5.28 5.75
C ARG A 55 2.30 -5.15 6.23
N MET A 56 1.96 -5.93 7.24
CA MET A 56 0.67 -5.84 7.94
C MET A 56 0.90 -5.31 9.35
N VAL A 57 0.19 -4.23 9.72
CA VAL A 57 0.31 -3.59 11.03
C VAL A 57 -1.06 -3.35 11.61
N ASP A 58 -1.28 -3.79 12.85
CA ASP A 58 -2.45 -3.41 13.62
C ASP A 58 -2.12 -2.15 14.43
N TYR A 59 -3.02 -1.17 14.43
CA TYR A 59 -2.93 0.03 15.25
C TYR A 59 -4.10 0.08 16.22
N ASN A 60 -3.82 -0.12 17.51
CA ASN A 60 -4.84 -0.23 18.56
C ASN A 60 -5.04 1.14 19.22
N LEU A 61 -6.12 1.84 18.86
CA LEU A 61 -6.47 3.13 19.47
C LEU A 61 -6.88 2.97 20.94
N ASP A 62 -7.62 1.90 21.23
CA ASP A 62 -7.99 1.44 22.58
C ASP A 62 -8.24 -0.09 22.56
N GLU A 63 -8.93 -0.63 23.58
CA GLU A 63 -9.21 -2.07 23.70
C GLU A 63 -10.24 -2.59 22.66
N GLU A 64 -11.05 -1.70 22.08
CA GLU A 64 -12.15 -2.04 21.17
C GLU A 64 -11.91 -1.54 19.73
N LEU A 65 -11.12 -0.48 19.58
CA LEU A 65 -10.86 0.19 18.32
C LEU A 65 -9.48 -0.17 17.78
N ARG A 66 -9.49 -0.95 16.69
CA ARG A 66 -8.29 -1.41 16.01
C ARG A 66 -8.37 -1.15 14.51
N LEU A 67 -7.36 -0.49 13.97
CA LEU A 67 -7.18 -0.30 12.54
C LEU A 67 -6.19 -1.34 12.03
N ARG A 68 -6.46 -1.95 10.87
CA ARG A 68 -5.48 -2.75 10.15
C ARG A 68 -4.91 -1.96 8.99
N PHE A 69 -3.59 -1.90 8.90
CA PHE A 69 -2.85 -1.34 7.78
C PHE A 69 -2.20 -2.44 6.96
N HIS A 70 -2.46 -2.41 5.65
CA HIS A 70 -1.78 -3.17 4.61
C HIS A 70 -0.85 -2.23 3.84
N LEU A 71 0.46 -2.34 4.07
CA LEU A 71 1.46 -1.45 3.47
C LEU A 71 2.16 -2.18 2.32
N PHE A 72 1.93 -1.74 1.09
CA PHE A 72 2.48 -2.36 -0.11
C PHE A 72 3.65 -1.56 -0.67
N ASN A 73 4.79 -2.21 -0.87
CA ASN A 73 5.95 -1.61 -1.52
C ASN A 73 5.79 -1.62 -3.05
N THR A 74 4.90 -0.78 -3.58
CA THR A 74 4.74 -0.65 -5.04
C THR A 74 5.97 -0.07 -5.73
N ALA A 75 6.93 0.49 -4.99
CA ALA A 75 8.19 1.02 -5.51
C ALA A 75 9.29 -0.04 -5.72
N TRP A 76 9.08 -1.31 -5.40
CA TRP A 76 10.13 -2.33 -5.48
C TRP A 76 10.74 -2.49 -6.89
N CYS A 77 9.92 -2.34 -7.94
CA CYS A 77 10.36 -2.40 -9.34
C CYS A 77 10.56 -1.01 -10.00
N SER A 78 10.49 0.07 -9.21
CA SER A 78 10.62 1.46 -9.71
C SER A 78 11.95 1.71 -10.42
N THR A 79 11.91 2.70 -11.31
CA THR A 79 13.09 3.25 -12.01
C THR A 79 13.01 4.77 -12.04
N LEU A 80 14.05 5.47 -12.49
CA LEU A 80 13.99 6.94 -12.55
C LEU A 80 12.99 7.46 -13.61
N ASN A 81 12.88 6.75 -14.73
CA ASN A 81 11.99 7.11 -15.84
C ASN A 81 10.92 6.04 -15.98
N GLU A 82 9.94 6.10 -15.09
CA GLU A 82 8.85 5.14 -15.04
C GLU A 82 7.86 5.40 -16.18
N ALA A 83 7.23 4.34 -16.66
CA ALA A 83 6.18 4.43 -17.66
C ALA A 83 4.89 3.81 -17.09
N PRO A 84 3.76 4.52 -17.14
CA PRO A 84 2.47 3.96 -16.74
C PRO A 84 2.19 2.63 -17.46
N GLY A 85 1.58 1.68 -16.75
CA GLY A 85 1.24 0.37 -17.30
C GLY A 85 2.42 -0.60 -17.51
N THR A 86 3.59 -0.35 -16.91
CA THR A 86 4.79 -1.20 -17.12
C THR A 86 5.32 -1.86 -15.85
N MET A 87 4.88 -1.38 -14.68
CA MET A 87 5.31 -1.93 -13.39
C MET A 87 4.61 -3.26 -13.10
N TYR A 88 5.08 -3.96 -12.08
CA TYR A 88 4.55 -5.25 -11.66
C TYR A 88 4.54 -5.34 -10.15
N MET A 89 3.52 -5.94 -9.56
CA MET A 89 3.39 -6.27 -8.14
C MET A 89 3.13 -7.78 -8.02
N PRO A 90 4.02 -8.57 -7.40
CA PRO A 90 3.85 -10.02 -7.32
C PRO A 90 2.76 -10.41 -6.31
N VAL A 91 1.50 -10.39 -6.76
CA VAL A 91 0.30 -10.64 -5.93
C VAL A 91 0.37 -11.97 -5.17
N GLU A 92 0.98 -12.99 -5.78
CA GLU A 92 1.19 -14.30 -5.19
C GLU A 92 2.00 -14.28 -3.88
N LEU A 93 2.96 -13.35 -3.77
CA LEU A 93 3.84 -13.23 -2.60
C LEU A 93 3.26 -12.37 -1.48
N ILE A 94 2.10 -11.76 -1.72
CA ILE A 94 1.41 -10.89 -0.76
C ILE A 94 0.00 -11.42 -0.43
N ARG A 95 -0.24 -12.71 -0.69
CA ARG A 95 -1.52 -13.39 -0.43
C ARG A 95 -1.92 -13.45 1.04
N ASP A 96 -0.97 -13.22 1.95
CA ASP A 96 -1.25 -13.09 3.38
C ASP A 96 -2.01 -11.81 3.71
N ALA A 97 -2.16 -10.89 2.74
CA ALA A 97 -3.09 -9.79 2.83
C ALA A 97 -4.53 -10.31 2.78
N VAL A 98 -5.21 -10.25 3.92
CA VAL A 98 -6.60 -10.68 4.09
C VAL A 98 -7.36 -9.64 4.90
N TYR A 99 -8.64 -9.48 4.59
CA TYR A 99 -9.55 -8.61 5.34
C TYR A 99 -9.68 -9.11 6.78
N ASP A 100 -9.55 -8.20 7.74
CA ASP A 100 -9.81 -8.49 9.16
C ASP A 100 -11.20 -8.02 9.55
N GLU A 101 -12.13 -8.96 9.68
CA GLU A 101 -13.49 -8.74 10.16
C GLU A 101 -13.55 -8.20 11.59
N CYS A 102 -12.49 -8.39 12.38
CA CYS A 102 -12.37 -7.88 13.73
C CYS A 102 -11.64 -6.53 13.78
N ALA A 103 -11.17 -5.99 12.66
CA ALA A 103 -10.67 -4.62 12.62
C ALA A 103 -11.84 -3.67 12.39
N SER A 104 -11.80 -2.50 13.05
CA SER A 104 -12.80 -1.46 12.84
C SER A 104 -12.68 -0.82 11.45
N LEU A 105 -11.50 -0.90 10.85
CA LEU A 105 -11.22 -0.48 9.47
C LEU A 105 -9.98 -1.20 8.93
N ASN A 106 -10.06 -1.65 7.68
CA ASN A 106 -8.92 -2.17 6.92
C ASN A 106 -8.48 -1.14 5.89
N ILE A 107 -7.22 -0.70 6.01
CA ILE A 107 -6.64 0.39 5.24
C ILE A 107 -5.46 -0.13 4.45
N SER A 108 -5.49 0.02 3.12
CA SER A 108 -4.33 -0.25 2.26
C SER A 108 -3.60 1.03 1.92
N VAL A 109 -2.26 0.99 1.93
CA VAL A 109 -1.40 2.12 1.57
C VAL A 109 -0.39 1.66 0.53
N LEU A 110 -0.31 2.42 -0.57
CA LEU A 110 0.65 2.19 -1.66
C LEU A 110 1.13 3.53 -2.22
N HIS A 111 2.34 3.58 -2.79
CA HIS A 111 2.85 4.82 -3.37
C HIS A 111 2.30 5.04 -4.80
N HIS A 112 2.64 4.13 -5.72
CA HIS A 112 2.19 4.17 -7.11
C HIS A 112 0.76 3.63 -7.27
N PRO A 113 -0.18 4.41 -7.80
CA PRO A 113 -1.53 3.94 -8.13
C PRO A 113 -1.52 2.75 -9.07
N THR A 114 -2.59 1.96 -9.09
CA THR A 114 -2.57 0.67 -9.79
C THR A 114 -2.50 0.78 -11.31
N HIS A 115 -2.78 1.95 -11.91
CA HIS A 115 -2.59 2.16 -13.36
C HIS A 115 -1.12 2.18 -13.80
N TRP A 116 -0.18 2.24 -12.86
CA TRP A 116 1.24 2.05 -13.15
C TRP A 116 1.61 0.58 -13.43
N LEU A 117 0.80 -0.36 -12.93
CA LEU A 117 0.99 -1.78 -13.14
C LEU A 117 0.51 -2.20 -14.54
N GLU A 118 1.16 -3.20 -15.13
CA GLU A 118 0.70 -3.78 -16.38
C GLU A 118 -0.75 -4.28 -16.28
N PRO A 119 -1.55 -4.25 -17.37
CA PRO A 119 -3.01 -4.40 -17.29
C PRO A 119 -3.54 -5.65 -16.57
N ASN A 120 -2.89 -6.81 -16.72
CA ASN A 120 -3.33 -8.04 -16.06
C ASN A 120 -3.01 -8.01 -14.57
N ASN A 121 -1.80 -7.59 -14.21
CA ASN A 121 -1.39 -7.44 -12.83
C ASN A 121 -2.15 -6.34 -12.10
N LYS A 122 -2.43 -5.22 -12.78
CA LYS A 122 -3.34 -4.19 -12.28
C LYS A 122 -4.67 -4.82 -11.87
N ARG A 123 -5.29 -5.61 -12.76
CA ARG A 123 -6.58 -6.24 -12.48
C ARG A 123 -6.49 -7.19 -11.27
N GLN A 124 -5.43 -7.98 -11.17
CA GLN A 124 -5.23 -8.89 -10.03
C GLN A 124 -5.06 -8.12 -8.72
N PHE A 125 -4.26 -7.06 -8.74
CA PHE A 125 -3.98 -6.26 -7.56
C PHE A 125 -5.20 -5.41 -7.14
N ASP A 126 -5.93 -4.82 -8.09
CA ASP A 126 -7.21 -4.15 -7.82
C ASP A 126 -8.20 -5.10 -7.13
N GLN A 127 -8.36 -6.32 -7.66
CA GLN A 127 -9.26 -7.33 -7.07
C GLN A 127 -8.86 -7.68 -5.64
N MET A 128 -7.56 -7.78 -5.37
CA MET A 128 -7.06 -8.02 -4.02
C MET A 128 -7.36 -6.82 -3.11
N LEU A 129 -7.05 -5.59 -3.55
CA LEU A 129 -7.32 -4.37 -2.79
C LEU A 129 -8.81 -4.22 -2.44
N ASP A 130 -9.70 -4.49 -3.41
CA ASP A 130 -11.16 -4.46 -3.19
C ASP A 130 -11.64 -5.47 -2.14
N GLN A 131 -10.92 -6.59 -1.99
CA GLN A 131 -11.29 -7.67 -1.07
C GLN A 131 -10.78 -7.43 0.34
N ILE A 132 -9.74 -6.61 0.51
CA ILE A 132 -9.05 -6.44 1.79
C ILE A 132 -9.15 -5.03 2.36
N SER A 133 -9.73 -4.07 1.63
CA SER A 133 -9.68 -2.65 2.02
C SER A 133 -11.06 -2.01 2.05
N ASP A 134 -11.31 -1.31 3.14
CA ASP A 134 -12.35 -0.27 3.22
C ASP A 134 -11.84 1.04 2.59
N ILE A 135 -10.56 1.34 2.84
CA ILE A 135 -9.89 2.55 2.33
C ILE A 135 -8.56 2.18 1.67
N VAL A 136 -8.27 2.76 0.52
CA VAL A 136 -6.96 2.71 -0.13
C VAL A 136 -6.40 4.12 -0.23
N PHE A 137 -5.22 4.34 0.32
CA PHE A 137 -4.45 5.55 0.11
C PHE A 137 -3.38 5.31 -0.95
N TRP A 138 -3.33 6.18 -1.96
CA TRP A 138 -2.21 6.22 -2.88
C TRP A 138 -1.76 7.64 -3.23
N GLY A 139 -0.58 7.79 -3.83
CA GLY A 139 -0.01 9.10 -4.17
C GLY A 139 0.60 9.11 -5.57
N HIS A 140 1.82 9.62 -5.69
CA HIS A 140 2.65 9.68 -6.91
C HIS A 140 2.18 10.67 -7.99
N GLU A 141 0.88 10.77 -8.26
CA GLU A 141 0.34 11.65 -9.32
C GLU A 141 0.18 13.12 -8.90
N HIS A 142 0.40 13.42 -7.61
CA HIS A 142 0.21 14.77 -7.03
C HIS A 142 -1.22 15.32 -7.26
N ALA A 143 -2.18 14.40 -7.37
CA ALA A 143 -3.61 14.70 -7.51
C ALA A 143 -4.29 14.71 -6.13
N ASP A 144 -5.36 15.49 -6.00
CA ASP A 144 -6.23 15.52 -4.83
C ASP A 144 -7.63 15.08 -5.28
N ASP A 145 -7.94 13.80 -5.08
CA ASP A 145 -9.22 13.21 -5.48
C ASP A 145 -9.65 12.09 -4.52
N ILE A 146 -10.96 11.83 -4.49
CA ILE A 146 -11.57 10.73 -3.76
C ILE A 146 -12.46 9.94 -4.71
N ILE A 147 -12.08 8.68 -4.95
CA ILE A 147 -12.78 7.78 -5.84
C ILE A 147 -13.53 6.74 -5.00
N ASN A 148 -14.86 6.75 -5.06
CA ASN A 148 -15.69 5.74 -4.41
C ASN A 148 -15.98 4.58 -5.37
N GLN A 149 -15.45 3.39 -5.06
CA GLN A 149 -15.74 2.18 -5.82
C GLN A 149 -16.83 1.37 -5.14
N ASN A 150 -17.92 1.09 -5.86
CA ASN A 150 -18.98 0.20 -5.42
C ASN A 150 -18.90 -1.09 -6.25
N LYS A 151 -18.58 -2.21 -5.59
CA LYS A 151 -18.47 -3.53 -6.22
C LYS A 151 -19.33 -4.52 -5.47
N THR A 152 -19.56 -5.68 -6.07
CA THR A 152 -20.29 -6.77 -5.40
C THR A 152 -19.57 -7.27 -4.14
N SER A 153 -18.24 -7.08 -4.05
CA SER A 153 -17.42 -7.41 -2.88
C SER A 153 -17.54 -6.41 -1.73
N GLY A 154 -18.10 -5.21 -1.97
CA GLY A 154 -18.13 -4.14 -0.99
C GLY A 154 -17.85 -2.78 -1.61
N ASN A 155 -17.74 -1.78 -0.74
CA ASN A 155 -17.42 -0.42 -1.13
C ASN A 155 -16.02 -0.08 -0.63
N THR A 156 -15.18 0.44 -1.52
CA THR A 156 -13.82 0.87 -1.20
C THR A 156 -13.66 2.34 -1.57
N ALA A 157 -13.24 3.15 -0.61
CA ALA A 157 -12.86 4.54 -0.86
C ALA A 157 -11.38 4.60 -1.21
N ILE A 158 -11.07 5.19 -2.36
CA ILE A 158 -9.69 5.43 -2.77
C ILE A 158 -9.41 6.91 -2.64
N ILE A 159 -8.30 7.23 -1.99
CA ILE A 159 -7.91 8.59 -1.66
C ILE A 159 -6.54 8.86 -2.26
N GLU A 160 -6.49 9.90 -3.08
CA GLU A 160 -5.29 10.41 -3.72
C GLU A 160 -4.66 11.51 -2.85
N GLY A 161 -3.42 11.25 -2.41
CA GLY A 161 -2.62 12.24 -1.70
C GLY A 161 -1.87 13.14 -2.67
N SER A 162 -2.04 14.45 -2.49
CA SER A 162 -1.27 15.45 -3.23
C SER A 162 0.14 15.64 -2.63
N VAL A 163 0.94 16.54 -3.22
CA VAL A 163 2.36 16.70 -2.88
C VAL A 163 2.56 17.66 -1.71
N LEU A 164 3.36 17.25 -0.73
CA LEU A 164 3.69 18.10 0.41
C LEU A 164 4.51 19.33 0.00
N GLN A 165 5.40 19.18 -0.98
CA GLN A 165 6.14 20.28 -1.59
C GLN A 165 6.58 19.87 -2.99
N GLU A 166 6.17 20.62 -4.01
CA GLU A 166 6.56 20.35 -5.39
C GLU A 166 8.02 20.73 -5.66
N ASN A 167 8.71 19.93 -6.47
CA ASN A 167 10.14 20.13 -6.74
C ASN A 167 10.41 21.35 -7.61
N PHE A 168 9.50 21.65 -8.54
CA PHE A 168 9.66 22.70 -9.53
C PHE A 168 8.94 24.00 -9.17
N ASP A 169 8.08 23.97 -8.14
CA ASP A 169 7.34 25.12 -7.66
C ASP A 169 7.18 25.04 -6.13
N GLN A 170 7.98 25.82 -5.39
CA GLN A 170 8.01 25.77 -3.93
C GLN A 170 6.74 26.31 -3.28
N ASP A 171 5.89 27.03 -4.04
CA ASP A 171 4.63 27.57 -3.54
C ASP A 171 3.50 26.52 -3.57
N ILE A 172 3.73 25.36 -4.21
CA ILE A 172 2.78 24.24 -4.24
C ILE A 172 3.09 23.29 -3.09
N SER A 173 2.20 23.29 -2.10
CA SER A 173 2.23 22.42 -0.92
C SER A 173 0.81 22.06 -0.51
N SER A 174 0.55 20.79 -0.26
CA SER A 174 -0.77 20.30 0.08
C SER A 174 -0.72 19.09 1.03
N PHE A 175 -1.79 18.89 1.77
CA PHE A 175 -1.99 17.73 2.63
C PHE A 175 -3.48 17.53 2.87
N ASN A 176 -3.87 16.28 3.13
CA ASN A 176 -5.25 15.91 3.32
C ASN A 176 -5.48 15.50 4.79
N ILE A 177 -6.61 15.92 5.37
CA ILE A 177 -7.07 15.47 6.69
C ILE A 177 -8.39 14.73 6.50
N PHE A 178 -8.48 13.52 7.05
CA PHE A 178 -9.70 12.71 7.04
C PHE A 178 -10.24 12.57 8.46
N ASN A 179 -11.53 12.86 8.61
CA ASN A 179 -12.28 12.54 9.82
C ASN A 179 -13.12 11.31 9.52
N ILE A 180 -12.89 10.24 10.27
CA ILE A 180 -13.58 8.95 10.09
C ILE A 180 -14.34 8.65 11.37
N ASP A 181 -15.66 8.52 11.24
CA ASP A 181 -16.51 8.05 12.33
C ASP A 181 -16.43 6.52 12.42
N ILE A 182 -15.71 6.03 13.41
CA ILE A 182 -15.57 4.60 13.66
C ILE A 182 -16.62 4.20 14.70
N LYS A 183 -17.61 3.42 14.27
CA LYS A 183 -18.66 2.93 15.18
C LYS A 183 -18.04 1.94 16.17
N ARG A 184 -18.29 2.16 17.46
CA ARG A 184 -17.99 1.17 18.49
C ARG A 184 -19.01 0.04 18.41
N THR A 185 -18.53 -1.18 18.64
CA THR A 185 -19.29 -2.43 18.52
C THR A 185 -20.53 -2.49 19.42
N ASP A 186 -20.64 -1.59 20.40
CA ASP A 186 -21.74 -1.49 21.35
C ASP A 186 -23.04 -0.90 20.78
N GLU A 187 -23.01 -0.31 19.58
CA GLU A 187 -24.21 0.19 18.89
C GLU A 187 -24.80 -0.83 17.90
N LYS A 188 -24.84 -2.11 18.27
CA LYS A 188 -25.79 -3.02 17.61
C LYS A 188 -27.20 -2.59 18.01
N GLU A 189 -27.83 -1.85 17.11
CA GLU A 189 -29.22 -1.42 17.14
C GLU A 189 -30.10 -2.42 17.90
N GLN A 190 -30.61 -1.98 19.05
CA GLN A 190 -31.83 -2.55 19.62
C GLN A 190 -32.94 -2.33 18.59
N LYS A 191 -33.18 -3.33 17.74
CA LYS A 191 -34.40 -3.48 16.95
C LYS A 191 -35.34 -4.45 17.64
#